data_AF-A0AA95NIY3-F1
#
_entry.id   AF-A0AA95NIY3-F1
#
_cell.length_a   1.000
_cell.length_b   1.000
_cell.length_c   1.000
_cell.angle_alpha   90.00
_cell.angle_beta   90.00
_cell.angle_gamma   90.00
#
_symmetry.space_group_name_H-M   'P 1'
#
loop_
_entity.id
_entity.type
_entity.pdbx_description
1 polymer ?
#
loop_
_entity_poly.entity_id
_entity_poly.type
_entity_poly.pdbx_seq_one_letter_code
_entity_poly.pdbx_strand_id
1 'polypeptide(L)'
;MRELHRSSQVVLAFAIGVGLLSALRYLVGAGALLVAALLAILGVLALTWSGWRAVSFRTAETTNYFVVAATVWLAWVFAPLDTAGVYVKFWLERPSYDSAAREAARGVQPPCATTKACMFEAGSDANLAFPWEGIIDNWIGVVHDPSGRIEDVDSHKGAFGGDLVGCQHLSGPYYLCSFT
;
A
#
# COMPACT_ATOMS: atom_id res chain seq x y z
N MET A 1 -1.47 -23.93 -35.05
CA MET A 1 -1.04 -24.35 -33.70
C MET A 1 0.13 -23.56 -33.12
N ARG A 2 1.25 -23.29 -33.82
CA ARG A 2 2.38 -22.51 -33.25
C ARG A 2 2.05 -21.07 -32.80
N GLU A 3 1.12 -20.38 -33.48
CA GLU A 3 0.77 -18.99 -33.12
C GLU A 3 -0.05 -18.88 -31.82
N LEU A 4 -0.80 -19.93 -31.49
CA LEU A 4 -1.63 -20.01 -30.28
C LEU A 4 -0.77 -20.04 -29.02
N HIS A 5 0.38 -20.69 -29.09
CA HIS A 5 1.34 -20.79 -27.98
C HIS A 5 2.09 -19.48 -27.71
N ARG A 6 2.33 -18.67 -28.74
CA ARG A 6 2.92 -17.32 -28.57
C ARG A 6 1.97 -16.36 -27.87
N SER A 7 0.67 -16.48 -28.15
CA SER A 7 -0.35 -15.58 -27.62
C SER A 7 -0.55 -15.76 -26.11
N SER A 8 -0.58 -17.01 -25.63
CA SER A 8 -0.69 -17.32 -24.21
C SER A 8 0.56 -16.92 -23.41
N GLN A 9 1.75 -17.04 -23.99
CA GLN A 9 2.99 -16.58 -23.38
C GLN A 9 3.01 -15.07 -23.13
N VAL A 10 2.45 -14.27 -24.04
CA VAL A 10 2.38 -12.81 -23.89
C VAL A 10 1.43 -12.41 -22.75
N VAL A 11 0.26 -13.04 -22.65
CA VAL A 11 -0.71 -12.75 -21.57
C VAL A 11 -0.15 -13.18 -20.22
N LEU A 12 0.50 -14.35 -20.14
CA LEU A 12 1.13 -14.82 -18.92
C LEU A 12 2.28 -13.91 -18.49
N ALA A 13 3.15 -13.51 -19.43
CA ALA A 13 4.24 -12.57 -19.16
C ALA A 13 3.71 -11.21 -18.67
N PHE A 14 2.60 -10.75 -19.23
CA PHE A 14 1.94 -9.52 -18.78
C PHE A 14 1.41 -9.65 -17.34
N ALA A 15 0.67 -10.72 -17.03
CA ALA A 15 0.14 -10.95 -15.69
C ALA A 15 1.25 -11.10 -14.63
N ILE A 16 2.32 -11.84 -14.95
CA ILE A 16 3.50 -11.98 -14.08
C ILE A 16 4.21 -10.64 -13.91
N GLY A 17 4.36 -9.87 -15.00
CA GLY A 17 4.97 -8.54 -14.97
C GLY A 17 4.21 -7.59 -14.05
N VAL A 18 2.88 -7.52 -14.18
CA VAL A 18 2.00 -6.73 -13.31
C VAL A 18 2.13 -7.14 -11.84
N GLY A 19 2.17 -8.44 -11.54
CA GLY A 19 2.36 -8.96 -10.17
C GLY A 19 3.71 -8.58 -9.55
N LEU A 20 4.80 -8.75 -10.29
CA LEU A 20 6.15 -8.36 -9.85
C LEU A 20 6.25 -6.85 -9.59
N LEU A 21 5.57 -6.04 -10.41
CA LEU A 21 5.54 -4.59 -10.27
C LEU A 21 4.81 -4.10 -9.02
N SER A 22 3.68 -4.73 -8.69
CA SER A 22 2.98 -4.44 -7.44
C SER A 22 3.88 -4.68 -6.24
N ALA A 23 4.66 -5.76 -6.26
CA ALA A 23 5.65 -6.05 -5.23
C ALA A 23 6.82 -5.04 -5.23
N LEU A 24 7.27 -4.58 -6.41
CA LEU A 24 8.38 -3.63 -6.51
C LEU A 24 7.99 -2.21 -6.09
N ARG A 25 6.79 -1.73 -6.45
CA ARG A 25 6.23 -0.45 -5.99
C ARG A 25 6.17 -0.40 -4.47
N TYR A 26 5.91 -1.55 -3.86
CA TYR A 26 5.84 -1.71 -2.42
C TYR A 26 7.20 -1.65 -1.72
N LEU A 27 8.26 -2.13 -2.38
CA LEU A 27 9.60 -2.24 -1.79
C LEU A 27 10.48 -1.00 -1.98
N VAL A 28 10.21 -0.15 -2.97
CA VAL A 28 11.18 0.88 -3.43
C VAL A 28 10.73 2.33 -3.14
N GLY A 29 9.53 2.55 -2.58
CA GLY A 29 9.06 3.90 -2.25
C GLY A 29 8.92 4.81 -3.48
N ALA A 30 9.03 6.13 -3.29
CA ALA A 30 8.73 7.16 -4.31
C ALA A 30 9.52 7.02 -5.64
N GLY A 31 10.69 6.36 -5.62
CA GLY A 31 11.48 6.07 -6.83
C GLY A 31 10.80 5.12 -7.82
N ALA A 32 9.77 4.38 -7.40
CA ALA A 32 9.04 3.44 -8.22
C ALA A 32 8.01 4.10 -9.18
N LEU A 33 7.72 5.39 -9.03
CA LEU A 33 6.71 6.08 -9.84
C LEU A 33 7.03 6.06 -11.34
N LEU A 34 8.29 6.32 -11.71
CA LEU A 34 8.72 6.30 -13.11
C LEU A 34 8.64 4.90 -13.72
N VAL A 35 9.03 3.88 -12.94
CA VAL A 35 8.96 2.47 -13.35
C VAL A 35 7.50 2.05 -13.52
N ALA A 36 6.64 2.39 -12.56
CA ALA A 36 5.21 2.11 -12.62
C ALA A 36 4.53 2.81 -13.83
N ALA A 37 4.87 4.07 -14.09
CA ALA A 37 4.34 4.82 -15.23
C ALA A 37 4.75 4.19 -16.57
N LEU A 38 6.02 3.82 -16.72
CA LEU A 38 6.53 3.21 -17.95
C LEU A 38 5.86 1.86 -18.24
N LEU A 39 5.58 1.08 -17.20
CA LEU A 39 4.92 -0.21 -17.33
C LEU A 39 3.41 -0.11 -17.50
N ALA A 40 2.77 0.91 -16.96
CA ALA A 40 1.38 1.24 -17.28
C ALA A 40 1.23 1.55 -18.78
N ILE A 41 2.16 2.33 -19.36
CA ILE A 41 2.21 2.61 -20.80
C ILE A 41 2.36 1.30 -21.60
N LEU A 42 3.30 0.43 -21.21
CA LEU A 42 3.49 -0.87 -21.86
C LEU A 42 2.23 -1.76 -21.79
N GLY A 43 1.50 -1.72 -20.67
CA GLY A 43 0.25 -2.44 -20.53
C GLY A 43 -0.87 -1.93 -21.43
N VAL A 44 -1.01 -0.60 -21.57
CA VAL A 44 -1.94 0.01 -22.52
C VAL A 44 -1.59 -0.38 -23.96
N LEU A 45 -0.31 -0.38 -24.33
CA LEU A 45 0.14 -0.81 -25.65
C LEU A 45 -0.16 -2.29 -25.91
N ALA A 46 0.03 -3.16 -24.92
CA ALA A 46 -0.32 -4.58 -25.05
C ALA A 46 -1.85 -4.80 -25.17
N LEU A 47 -2.65 -4.04 -24.43
CA LEU A 47 -4.12 -4.10 -24.49
C LEU A 47 -4.65 -3.60 -25.83
N THR A 48 -4.17 -2.46 -26.31
CA THR A 48 -4.58 -1.92 -27.62
C THR A 48 -4.20 -2.88 -28.76
N TRP A 49 -2.99 -3.46 -28.71
CA TRP A 49 -2.56 -4.44 -29.70
C TRP A 49 -3.39 -5.73 -29.69
N SER A 50 -3.68 -6.27 -28.50
CA SER A 50 -4.51 -7.47 -28.36
C SER A 50 -5.96 -7.23 -28.77
N GLY A 51 -6.52 -6.06 -28.43
CA GLY A 51 -7.85 -5.64 -28.87
C GLY A 51 -7.95 -5.51 -30.40
N TRP A 52 -6.95 -4.88 -31.03
CA TRP A 52 -6.87 -4.81 -32.50
C TRP A 52 -6.90 -6.21 -33.12
N ARG A 53 -6.07 -7.13 -32.60
CA ARG A 53 -6.05 -8.52 -33.08
C ARG A 53 -7.36 -9.26 -32.86
N ALA A 54 -8.03 -9.07 -31.73
CA ALA A 54 -9.33 -9.69 -31.48
C ALA A 54 -10.38 -9.24 -32.50
N VAL A 55 -10.40 -7.94 -32.85
CA VAL A 55 -11.30 -7.39 -33.89
C VAL A 55 -10.96 -7.91 -35.28
N SER A 56 -9.67 -8.01 -35.62
CA SER A 56 -9.23 -8.40 -36.96
C SER A 56 -9.31 -9.90 -37.24
N PHE A 57 -9.13 -10.76 -36.22
CA PHE A 57 -9.11 -12.21 -36.40
C PHE A 57 -10.40 -12.92 -35.93
N ARG A 58 -11.27 -12.25 -35.14
CA ARG A 58 -12.59 -12.72 -34.68
C ARG A 58 -12.66 -14.19 -34.24
N THR A 59 -11.65 -14.69 -33.54
CA THR A 59 -11.70 -16.03 -32.92
C THR A 59 -12.14 -15.93 -31.46
N ALA A 60 -12.91 -16.91 -30.98
CA ALA A 60 -13.38 -16.93 -29.59
C ALA A 60 -12.21 -16.91 -28.58
N GLU A 61 -11.09 -17.55 -28.91
CA GLU A 61 -9.92 -17.61 -28.04
C GLU A 61 -9.21 -16.25 -27.89
N THR A 62 -9.07 -15.47 -28.97
CA THR A 62 -8.45 -14.13 -28.90
C THR A 62 -9.29 -13.16 -28.06
N THR A 63 -10.61 -13.33 -28.10
CA THR A 63 -11.55 -12.57 -27.26
C THR A 63 -11.36 -12.89 -25.78
N ASN A 64 -11.23 -14.18 -25.42
CA ASN A 64 -11.00 -14.58 -24.03
C ASN A 64 -9.68 -14.02 -23.47
N TYR A 65 -8.59 -14.04 -24.24
CA TYR A 65 -7.31 -13.48 -23.82
C TYR A 65 -7.39 -11.97 -23.57
N PHE A 66 -8.09 -11.24 -24.44
CA PHE A 66 -8.31 -9.81 -24.26
C PHE A 66 -9.11 -9.53 -22.99
N VAL A 67 -10.19 -10.28 -22.75
CA VAL A 67 -11.02 -10.11 -21.54
C VAL A 67 -10.21 -10.37 -20.27
N VAL A 68 -9.41 -11.44 -20.23
CA VAL A 68 -8.56 -11.74 -19.07
C VAL A 68 -7.52 -10.64 -18.85
N ALA A 69 -6.80 -10.22 -19.89
CA ALA A 69 -5.79 -9.17 -19.77
C ALA A 69 -6.40 -7.82 -19.34
N ALA A 70 -7.55 -7.45 -19.91
CA ALA A 70 -8.26 -6.23 -19.54
C ALA A 70 -8.77 -6.29 -18.10
N THR A 71 -9.29 -7.45 -17.66
CA THR A 71 -9.78 -7.62 -16.29
C THR A 71 -8.65 -7.53 -15.28
N VAL A 72 -7.51 -8.18 -15.53
CA VAL A 72 -6.32 -8.09 -14.67
C VAL A 72 -5.79 -6.65 -14.62
N TRP A 73 -5.76 -5.96 -15.76
CA TRP A 73 -5.28 -4.58 -15.82
C TRP A 73 -6.22 -3.60 -15.12
N LEU A 74 -7.53 -3.71 -15.35
CA LEU A 74 -8.53 -2.91 -14.64
C LEU A 74 -8.47 -3.21 -13.14
N ALA A 75 -8.42 -4.48 -12.75
CA ALA A 75 -8.25 -4.85 -11.35
C ALA A 75 -6.96 -4.28 -10.76
N TRP A 76 -5.88 -4.17 -11.52
CA TRP A 76 -4.64 -3.56 -11.05
C TRP A 76 -4.70 -2.04 -10.92
N VAL A 77 -5.25 -1.35 -11.92
CA VAL A 77 -5.41 0.12 -11.94
C VAL A 77 -6.38 0.58 -10.86
N PHE A 78 -7.45 -0.18 -10.63
CA PHE A 78 -8.51 0.16 -9.70
C PHE A 78 -8.43 -0.57 -8.36
N ALA A 79 -7.54 -1.56 -8.20
CA ALA A 79 -7.30 -2.13 -6.89
C ALA A 79 -6.83 -1.00 -5.97
N PRO A 80 -7.37 -0.88 -4.75
CA PRO A 80 -6.82 -0.02 -3.73
C PRO A 80 -5.51 -0.65 -3.24
N LEU A 81 -4.51 -0.78 -4.13
CA LEU A 81 -3.18 -1.30 -3.84
C LEU A 81 -2.53 -0.48 -2.74
N ASP A 82 -2.85 0.81 -2.69
CA ASP A 82 -2.39 1.70 -1.63
C ASP A 82 -2.97 1.24 -0.27
N THR A 83 -4.27 0.92 -0.18
CA THR A 83 -4.90 0.42 1.06
C THR A 83 -4.48 -1.03 1.38
N ALA A 84 -4.50 -1.94 0.42
CA ALA A 84 -4.07 -3.31 0.62
C ALA A 84 -2.59 -3.39 1.02
N GLY A 85 -1.76 -2.54 0.42
CA GLY A 85 -0.37 -2.37 0.79
C GLY A 85 -0.22 -1.93 2.24
N VAL A 86 -0.94 -0.90 2.68
CA VAL A 86 -0.96 -0.48 4.09
C VAL A 86 -1.28 -1.67 5.01
N TYR A 87 -2.33 -2.44 4.72
CA TYR A 87 -2.70 -3.58 5.56
C TYR A 87 -1.60 -4.64 5.59
N VAL A 88 -1.00 -4.98 4.45
CA VAL A 88 0.11 -5.94 4.39
C VAL A 88 1.29 -5.44 5.23
N LYS A 89 1.65 -4.15 5.15
CA LYS A 89 2.80 -3.56 5.87
C LYS A 89 2.54 -3.64 7.35
N PHE A 90 1.34 -3.21 7.74
CA PHE A 90 0.86 -3.27 9.10
C PHE A 90 0.96 -4.70 9.65
N TRP A 91 0.45 -5.70 8.93
CA TRP A 91 0.49 -7.09 9.42
C TRP A 91 1.91 -7.65 9.53
N LEU A 92 2.83 -7.29 8.63
CA LEU A 92 4.23 -7.71 8.70
C LEU A 92 4.97 -7.07 9.87
N GLU A 93 4.68 -5.80 10.19
CA GLU A 93 5.36 -5.04 11.24
C GLU A 93 4.64 -5.09 12.60
N ARG A 94 3.38 -5.54 12.64
CA ARG A 94 2.54 -5.61 13.84
C ARG A 94 3.21 -6.29 15.04
N PRO A 95 3.95 -7.41 14.90
CA PRO A 95 4.64 -8.01 16.05
C PRO A 95 5.61 -7.05 16.75
N SER A 96 6.28 -6.18 15.98
CA SER A 96 7.19 -5.16 16.51
C SER A 96 6.41 -4.05 17.22
N TYR A 97 5.29 -3.60 16.65
CA TYR A 97 4.43 -2.58 17.28
C TYR A 97 3.86 -3.10 18.60
N ASP A 98 3.37 -4.34 18.62
CA ASP A 98 2.82 -4.97 19.82
C ASP A 98 3.88 -5.09 20.93
N SER A 99 5.15 -5.33 20.57
CA SER A 99 6.25 -5.35 21.54
C SER A 99 6.48 -3.98 22.16
N ALA A 100 6.59 -2.93 21.33
CA ALA A 100 6.79 -1.57 21.80
C ALA A 100 5.62 -1.07 22.66
N ALA A 101 4.38 -1.37 22.26
CA ALA A 101 3.18 -1.01 23.02
C ALA A 101 3.15 -1.67 24.41
N ARG A 102 3.57 -2.94 24.52
CA ARG A 102 3.66 -3.63 25.82
C ARG A 102 4.74 -3.04 26.74
N GLU A 103 5.86 -2.60 26.18
CA GLU A 103 6.93 -1.96 26.96
C GLU A 103 6.50 -0.58 27.45
N ALA A 104 5.91 0.22 26.57
CA ALA A 104 5.31 1.52 26.91
C ALA A 104 4.25 1.38 28.01
N ALA A 105 3.37 0.37 27.93
CA ALA A 105 2.35 0.09 28.94
C ALA A 105 2.93 -0.28 30.32
N ARG A 106 4.20 -0.70 30.40
CA ARG A 106 4.92 -0.95 31.66
C ARG A 106 5.67 0.29 32.18
N GLY A 107 5.50 1.44 31.54
CA GLY A 107 6.22 2.67 31.86
C GLY A 107 7.68 2.65 31.41
N VAL A 108 8.07 1.71 30.56
CA VAL A 108 9.42 1.63 29.99
C VAL A 108 9.41 2.32 28.63
N GLN A 109 10.40 3.18 28.38
CA GLN A 109 10.56 3.79 27.07
C GLN A 109 10.97 2.72 26.05
N PRO A 110 10.20 2.49 24.98
CA PRO A 110 10.49 1.40 24.05
C PRO A 110 11.76 1.69 23.24
N PRO A 111 12.56 0.66 22.85
CA PRO A 111 13.78 0.82 22.05
C PRO A 111 13.56 1.52 20.71
N CYS A 112 12.36 1.42 20.12
CA CYS A 112 12.05 2.15 18.89
C CYS A 112 12.09 3.68 19.09
N ALA A 113 11.87 4.18 20.30
CA ALA A 113 11.87 5.62 20.56
C ALA A 113 13.30 6.18 20.57
N THR A 114 14.26 5.44 21.13
CA THR A 114 15.67 5.86 21.17
C THR A 114 16.33 5.83 19.80
N THR A 115 15.85 4.96 18.90
CA THR A 115 16.29 4.91 17.50
C THR A 115 15.49 5.83 16.58
N LYS A 116 14.56 6.65 17.11
CA LYS A 116 13.59 7.48 16.36
C LYS A 116 12.70 6.69 15.39
N ALA A 117 12.56 5.38 15.59
CA ALA A 117 11.66 4.51 14.82
C ALA A 117 10.21 4.59 15.31
N CYS A 118 9.96 5.17 16.48
CA CYS A 118 8.63 5.49 16.98
C CYS A 118 8.65 6.77 17.82
N MET A 119 7.51 7.43 17.95
CA MET A 119 7.30 8.58 18.83
C MET A 119 6.47 8.11 20.03
N PHE A 120 6.89 8.50 21.23
CA PHE A 120 6.27 8.11 22.49
C PHE A 120 5.85 9.36 23.25
N GLU A 121 4.57 9.47 23.57
CA GLU A 121 4.03 10.57 24.39
C GLU A 121 3.50 10.00 25.70
N ALA A 122 4.21 10.32 26.79
CA ALA A 122 3.80 9.89 28.11
C ALA A 122 2.50 10.60 28.54
N GLY A 123 1.47 9.82 28.83
CA GLY A 123 0.20 10.34 29.38
C GLY A 123 -0.77 10.89 28.35
N SER A 124 -0.45 10.82 27.05
CA SER A 124 -1.44 11.06 25.99
C SER A 124 -2.23 9.78 25.73
N ASP A 125 -3.48 9.94 25.29
CA ASP A 125 -4.36 8.84 24.99
C ASP A 125 -3.94 8.07 23.72
N ALA A 126 -2.92 8.57 23.00
CA ALA A 126 -2.22 7.91 21.92
C ALA A 126 -0.76 7.66 22.33
N ASN A 127 -0.48 6.48 22.87
CA ASN A 127 0.79 6.27 23.57
C ASN A 127 1.99 6.08 22.63
N LEU A 128 1.78 5.66 21.37
CA LEU A 128 2.86 5.47 20.40
C LEU A 128 2.43 5.78 18.97
N ALA A 129 3.32 6.39 18.20
CA ALA A 129 3.22 6.52 16.75
C ALA A 129 4.44 5.91 16.04
N PHE A 130 4.22 5.20 14.95
CA PHE A 130 5.22 4.55 14.11
C PHE A 130 5.22 5.22 12.73
N PRO A 131 6.11 6.18 12.47
CA PRO A 131 6.16 6.89 11.19
C PRO A 131 6.61 5.94 10.07
N TRP A 132 5.93 5.98 8.92
CA TRP A 132 6.19 5.05 7.81
C TRP A 132 6.97 5.67 6.65
N GLU A 133 6.65 6.90 6.29
CA GLU A 133 7.39 7.83 5.42
C GLU A 133 6.46 9.02 5.12
N GLY A 134 7.04 10.17 4.76
CA GLY A 134 6.32 11.42 4.53
C GLY A 134 7.13 12.39 3.67
N ILE A 135 6.47 13.44 3.17
CA ILE A 135 7.12 14.53 2.44
C ILE A 135 7.11 15.77 3.34
N ILE A 136 8.30 16.18 3.79
CA ILE A 136 8.53 17.37 4.61
C ILE A 136 7.79 17.22 5.95
N ASP A 137 6.76 18.04 6.18
CA ASP A 137 6.00 18.10 7.44
C ASP A 137 4.80 17.14 7.41
N ASN A 138 4.41 16.68 6.21
CA ASN A 138 3.30 15.76 6.01
C ASN A 138 3.78 14.32 6.07
N TRP A 139 3.30 13.55 7.05
CA TRP A 139 3.68 12.15 7.18
C TRP A 139 2.48 11.27 7.56
N ILE A 140 2.62 9.99 7.25
CA ILE A 140 1.66 8.96 7.67
C ILE A 140 2.35 7.98 8.62
N GLY A 141 1.58 7.47 9.56
CA GLY A 141 2.08 6.46 10.48
C GLY A 141 0.98 5.67 11.16
N VAL A 142 1.39 4.58 11.79
CA VAL A 142 0.50 3.76 12.61
C VAL A 142 0.52 4.31 14.03
N VAL A 143 -0.66 4.60 14.57
CA VAL A 143 -0.84 5.03 15.96
C VAL A 143 -1.44 3.89 16.76
N HIS A 144 -0.89 3.64 17.94
CA HIS A 144 -1.46 2.73 18.92
C HIS A 144 -2.25 3.51 19.99
N ASP A 145 -3.58 3.45 19.90
CA ASP A 145 -4.52 4.03 20.85
C ASP A 145 -5.52 2.95 21.34
N PRO A 146 -5.35 2.42 22.56
CA PRO A 146 -6.28 1.45 23.12
C PRO A 146 -7.62 2.06 23.58
N SER A 147 -7.72 3.39 23.69
CA SER A 147 -8.93 4.10 24.09
C SER A 147 -9.86 4.42 22.90
N GLY A 148 -9.31 4.47 21.68
CA GLY A 148 -10.04 4.78 20.45
C GLY A 148 -10.47 6.24 20.32
N ARG A 149 -9.92 7.13 21.14
CA ARG A 149 -10.21 8.57 21.08
C ARG A 149 -9.47 9.29 19.97
N ILE A 150 -8.44 8.67 19.39
CA ILE A 150 -7.68 9.23 18.26
C ILE A 150 -8.55 9.49 17.01
N GLU A 151 -9.74 8.90 16.94
CA GLU A 151 -10.72 9.21 15.88
C GLU A 151 -11.31 10.63 16.02
N ASP A 152 -11.28 11.23 17.20
CA ASP A 152 -11.64 12.63 17.42
C ASP A 152 -10.45 13.53 17.08
N VAL A 153 -10.31 13.82 15.79
CA VAL A 153 -9.16 14.54 15.22
C VAL A 153 -8.96 15.93 15.85
N ASP A 154 -10.04 16.62 16.20
CA ASP A 154 -9.98 17.99 16.74
C ASP A 154 -9.37 18.05 18.16
N SER A 155 -9.46 16.97 18.94
CA SER A 155 -8.88 16.89 20.28
C SER A 155 -7.40 16.50 20.31
N HIS A 156 -6.82 16.14 19.17
CA HIS A 156 -5.45 15.61 19.06
C HIS A 156 -4.51 16.49 18.20
N LYS A 157 -4.72 17.81 18.19
CA LYS A 157 -3.80 18.76 17.54
C LYS A 157 -2.45 18.80 18.26
N GLY A 158 -1.36 18.81 17.49
CA GLY A 158 0.02 18.73 18.01
C GLY A 158 0.47 17.34 18.50
N ALA A 159 -0.35 16.30 18.36
CA ALA A 159 0.04 14.94 18.75
C ALA A 159 1.23 14.45 17.93
N PHE A 160 2.22 13.87 18.59
CA PHE A 160 3.46 13.36 17.99
C PHE A 160 4.22 14.42 17.16
N GLY A 161 4.10 15.70 17.54
CA GLY A 161 4.80 16.80 16.87
C GLY A 161 4.22 17.20 15.52
N GLY A 162 2.98 16.83 15.20
CA GLY A 162 2.24 17.30 14.03
C GLY A 162 0.75 17.47 14.32
N ASP A 163 0.01 18.06 13.38
CA ASP A 163 -1.43 18.18 13.47
C ASP A 163 -2.11 16.98 12.80
N LEU A 164 -2.89 16.25 13.58
CA LEU A 164 -3.66 15.13 13.05
C LEU A 164 -4.70 15.64 12.05
N VAL A 165 -4.70 15.06 10.85
CA VAL A 165 -5.66 15.39 9.77
C VAL A 165 -6.77 14.36 9.67
N GLY A 166 -6.45 13.10 9.96
CA GLY A 166 -7.39 11.99 9.84
C GLY A 166 -6.76 10.68 10.25
N CYS A 167 -7.61 9.77 10.72
CA CYS A 167 -7.23 8.41 11.07
C CYS A 167 -8.21 7.41 10.46
N GLN A 168 -7.70 6.26 10.08
CA GLN A 168 -8.47 5.10 9.66
C GLN A 168 -8.12 3.93 10.57
N HIS A 169 -9.14 3.27 11.13
CA HIS A 169 -8.95 2.05 11.90
C HIS A 169 -8.33 0.93 11.05
N LEU A 170 -7.28 0.30 11.55
CA LEU A 170 -6.64 -0.85 10.90
C LEU A 170 -7.10 -2.16 11.55
N SER A 171 -6.78 -2.35 12.83
CA SER A 171 -7.09 -3.57 13.58
C SER A 171 -6.75 -3.40 15.05
N GLY A 172 -7.64 -3.83 15.95
CA GLY A 172 -7.39 -3.75 17.39
C GLY A 172 -7.18 -2.29 17.82
N PRO A 173 -6.16 -1.98 18.64
CA PRO A 173 -5.85 -0.62 19.08
C PRO A 173 -5.03 0.19 18.06
N TYR A 174 -4.97 -0.22 16.78
CA TYR A 174 -4.12 0.42 15.78
C TYR A 174 -4.92 1.17 14.71
N TYR A 175 -4.45 2.38 14.42
CA TYR A 175 -5.03 3.30 13.45
C TYR A 175 -3.93 3.76 12.50
N LEU A 176 -4.24 3.90 11.21
CA LEU A 176 -3.39 4.61 10.26
C LEU A 176 -3.79 6.08 10.30
N CYS A 177 -2.86 6.95 10.66
CA CYS A 177 -3.12 8.38 10.79
C CYS A 177 -2.21 9.18 9.87
N SER A 178 -2.74 10.31 9.40
CA SER A 178 -2.02 11.30 8.60
C SER A 178 -1.85 12.59 9.39
N PHE A 179 -0.66 13.17 9.32
CA PHE A 179 -0.24 14.36 10.07
C PHE A 179 0.28 15.44 9.11
N THR A 180 0.14 16.71 9.50
CA THR A 180 0.71 17.90 8.83
C THR A 180 1.61 18.70 9.76
#